data_AF-A0A9R1BZQ7-F1
#
_entry.id   AF-A0A9R1BZQ7-F1
#
_cell.length_a   1.000
_cell.length_b   1.000
_cell.length_c   1.000
_cell.angle_alpha   90.00
_cell.angle_beta   90.00
_cell.angle_gamma   90.00
#
_symmetry.space_group_name_H-M   'P 1'
#
loop_
_entity.id
_entity.type
_entity.pdbx_description
1 polymer ?
#
loop_
_entity_poly.entity_id
_entity_poly.type
_entity_poly.pdbx_seq_one_letter_code
_entity_poly.pdbx_strand_id
1 'polypeptide(L)'
;MEVEVRVVGGARSCFVALPLHLIEALSRTSASGDLPPVLALDLRAAAGARWSLAWSGAASRSRAIEVAQELAECISLPDGTIAQLSVAHSLTRADSVSIEPFSEDDWEILESRADLAEETILQQVGIVYEGMKFPLWLDGHNIVKFVVVSSSPKKSVGI
;
A
#
# COMPACT_ATOMS: atom_id res chain seq x y z
N MET A 1 1.45 -8.87 -16.10
CA MET A 1 2.46 -8.00 -16.74
C MET A 1 3.67 -8.02 -15.85
N GLU A 2 4.87 -8.30 -16.37
CA GLU A 2 6.06 -8.40 -15.51
C GLU A 2 6.59 -7.02 -15.16
N VAL A 3 6.95 -6.83 -13.89
CA VAL A 3 7.47 -5.56 -13.36
C VAL A 3 8.60 -5.82 -12.36
N GLU A 4 9.54 -4.89 -12.30
CA GLU A 4 10.54 -4.79 -11.22
C GLU A 4 9.99 -3.87 -10.13
N VAL A 5 10.19 -4.25 -8.87
CA VAL A 5 9.95 -3.40 -7.71
C VAL A 5 11.24 -2.70 -7.32
N ARG A 6 11.12 -1.40 -7.04
CA ARG A 6 12.17 -0.59 -6.46
C ARG A 6 11.74 -0.03 -5.12
N VAL A 7 12.52 -0.30 -4.10
CA VAL A 7 12.34 0.30 -2.79
C VAL A 7 12.99 1.68 -2.77
N VAL A 8 12.22 2.69 -2.37
CA VAL A 8 12.66 4.09 -2.38
C VAL A 8 12.65 4.67 -0.97
N GLY A 9 13.80 5.23 -0.57
CA GLY A 9 13.92 5.96 0.70
C GLY A 9 13.27 7.35 0.62
N GLY A 10 12.70 7.79 1.73
CA GLY A 10 12.10 9.13 1.87
C GLY A 10 10.70 9.30 1.24
N ALA A 11 10.17 8.27 0.57
CA ALA A 11 8.75 8.24 0.21
C ALA A 11 7.90 8.02 1.48
N ARG A 12 6.80 8.76 1.60
CA ARG A 12 5.96 8.79 2.81
C ARG A 12 4.52 8.43 2.49
N SER A 13 4.30 7.19 2.04
CA SER A 13 2.99 6.72 1.61
C SER A 13 2.94 5.19 1.58
N CYS A 14 1.78 4.60 1.87
CA CYS A 14 1.50 3.18 1.59
C CYS A 14 0.93 2.97 0.17
N PHE A 15 0.88 4.01 -0.66
CA PHE A 15 0.62 3.90 -2.08
C PHE A 15 1.93 3.71 -2.86
N VAL A 16 1.89 2.85 -3.87
CA VAL A 16 3.01 2.67 -4.80
C VAL A 16 3.01 3.78 -5.84
N ALA A 17 4.14 4.02 -6.49
CA ALA A 17 4.19 4.78 -7.73
C ALA A 17 4.38 3.85 -8.93
N LEU A 18 3.54 4.01 -9.96
CA LEU A 18 3.59 3.20 -11.17
C LEU A 18 4.37 3.90 -12.28
N PRO A 19 5.20 3.19 -13.06
CA PRO A 19 5.78 3.72 -14.29
C PRO A 19 4.71 4.24 -15.24
N LEU A 20 4.99 5.34 -15.95
CA LEU A 20 4.05 5.97 -16.89
C LEU A 20 3.49 4.99 -17.93
N HIS A 21 4.33 4.13 -18.49
CA HIS A 21 3.90 3.14 -19.48
C HIS A 21 2.87 2.13 -18.91
N LEU A 22 2.94 1.82 -17.60
CA LEU A 22 1.93 0.99 -16.93
C LEU A 22 0.64 1.77 -16.74
N ILE A 23 0.71 3.02 -16.29
CA ILE A 23 -0.47 3.89 -16.12
C ILE A 23 -1.22 4.01 -17.44
N GLU A 24 -0.53 4.27 -18.55
CA GLU A 24 -1.11 4.34 -19.89
C GLU A 24 -1.72 3.00 -20.33
N ALA A 25 -1.03 1.88 -20.08
CA ALA A 25 -1.54 0.56 -20.43
C ALA A 25 -2.81 0.22 -19.65
N LEU A 26 -2.83 0.49 -18.34
CA LEU A 26 -3.99 0.27 -17.49
C LEU A 26 -5.16 1.16 -17.89
N SER A 27 -4.91 2.43 -18.20
CA SER A 27 -5.94 3.39 -18.65
C SER A 27 -6.59 2.94 -19.95
N ARG A 28 -5.81 2.40 -20.91
CA ARG A 28 -6.35 1.84 -22.16
C ARG A 28 -7.23 0.61 -21.94
N THR A 29 -7.00 -0.14 -20.86
CA THR A 29 -7.81 -1.32 -20.52
C THR A 29 -9.03 -0.99 -19.67
N SER A 30 -9.15 0.24 -19.15
CA SER A 30 -10.32 0.65 -18.38
C SER A 30 -11.50 0.97 -19.30
N ALA A 31 -12.71 0.61 -18.88
CA ALA A 31 -13.92 0.79 -19.70
C ALA A 31 -14.27 2.27 -19.95
N SER A 32 -13.88 3.16 -19.02
CA SER A 32 -14.10 4.61 -19.10
C SER A 32 -12.94 5.37 -19.75
N GLY A 33 -11.78 4.73 -19.96
CA GLY A 33 -10.53 5.40 -20.36
C GLY A 33 -9.79 6.08 -19.19
N ASP A 34 -10.44 6.23 -18.03
CA ASP A 34 -9.87 6.76 -16.80
C ASP A 34 -9.63 5.65 -15.77
N LEU A 35 -8.62 5.82 -14.92
CA LEU A 35 -8.37 4.95 -13.78
C LEU A 35 -9.13 5.45 -12.54
N PRO A 36 -9.62 4.54 -11.67
CA PRO A 36 -10.28 4.94 -10.43
C PRO A 36 -9.29 5.66 -9.49
N PRO A 37 -9.79 6.45 -8.52
CA PRO A 37 -8.95 7.19 -7.58
C PRO A 37 -7.96 6.31 -6.78
N VAL A 38 -8.35 5.06 -6.52
CA VAL A 38 -7.49 4.04 -5.91
C VAL A 38 -7.60 2.75 -6.72
N LEU A 39 -6.45 2.21 -7.12
CA LEU A 39 -6.33 0.89 -7.72
C LEU A 39 -5.71 -0.08 -6.71
N ALA A 40 -6.36 -1.22 -6.54
CA ALA A 40 -5.76 -2.37 -5.88
C ALA A 40 -4.92 -3.17 -6.88
N LEU A 41 -3.69 -3.47 -6.49
CA LEU A 41 -2.68 -4.12 -7.30
C LEU A 41 -2.21 -5.39 -6.58
N ASP A 42 -2.14 -6.49 -7.32
CA ASP A 42 -1.56 -7.73 -6.85
C ASP A 42 -0.21 -7.96 -7.55
N LEU A 43 0.83 -8.17 -6.76
CA LEU A 43 2.12 -8.66 -7.23
C LEU A 43 2.25 -10.14 -6.90
N ARG A 44 2.68 -10.93 -7.88
CA ARG A 44 2.97 -12.36 -7.70
C ARG A 44 4.37 -12.68 -8.22
N ALA A 45 5.28 -13.03 -7.31
CA ALA A 45 6.61 -13.51 -7.68
C ALA A 45 6.58 -14.99 -8.09
N ALA A 46 7.60 -15.42 -8.83
CA ALA A 46 7.75 -16.81 -9.31
C ALA A 46 7.79 -17.84 -8.17
N ALA A 47 8.39 -17.48 -7.03
CA ALA A 47 8.48 -18.33 -5.83
C ALA A 47 7.17 -18.46 -5.04
N GLY A 48 6.05 -17.94 -5.57
CA GLY A 48 4.73 -18.03 -4.93
C GLY A 48 4.41 -16.92 -3.93
N ALA A 49 5.38 -16.06 -3.60
CA ALA A 49 5.16 -14.87 -2.79
C ALA A 49 4.18 -13.90 -3.47
N ARG A 50 3.34 -13.26 -2.65
CA ARG A 50 2.27 -12.36 -3.10
C ARG A 50 2.18 -11.13 -2.21
N TRP A 51 1.87 -10.00 -2.82
CA TRP A 51 1.66 -8.73 -2.12
C TRP A 51 0.43 -8.04 -2.70
N SER A 52 -0.40 -7.50 -1.81
CA SER A 52 -1.52 -6.61 -2.18
C SER A 52 -1.09 -5.17 -1.90
N LEU A 53 -1.20 -4.30 -2.89
CA LEU A 53 -0.73 -2.92 -2.85
C LEU A 53 -1.82 -1.99 -3.38
N ALA A 54 -1.71 -0.70 -3.08
CA ALA A 54 -2.62 0.32 -3.60
C ALA A 54 -1.85 1.37 -4.42
N TRP A 55 -2.51 1.94 -5.42
CA TRP A 55 -2.01 3.07 -6.19
C TRP A 55 -3.07 4.17 -6.25
N SER A 56 -2.67 5.42 -6.03
CA SER A 56 -3.57 6.59 -5.99
C SER A 56 -3.15 7.72 -6.94
N GLY A 57 -2.54 7.37 -8.07
CA GLY A 57 -2.16 8.34 -9.12
C GLY A 57 -0.66 8.64 -9.22
N ALA A 58 0.16 8.17 -8.28
CA ALA A 58 1.59 8.48 -8.26
C ALA A 58 2.35 7.87 -9.46
N ALA A 59 3.11 8.70 -10.18
CA ALA A 59 3.99 8.23 -11.25
C ALA A 59 5.40 7.96 -10.73
N SER A 60 5.94 6.78 -11.05
CA SER A 60 7.34 6.43 -10.79
C SER A 60 8.27 7.26 -11.65
N ARG A 61 9.45 7.60 -11.12
CA ARG A 61 10.51 8.30 -11.87
C ARG A 61 11.35 7.34 -12.70
N SER A 62 11.13 6.03 -12.55
CA SER A 62 11.86 4.97 -13.22
C SER A 62 10.93 4.08 -14.04
N ARG A 63 11.46 2.94 -14.51
CA ARG A 63 10.66 1.89 -15.16
C ARG A 63 10.16 0.83 -14.18
N ALA A 64 10.46 0.98 -12.89
CA ALA A 64 10.06 0.08 -11.82
C ALA A 64 8.86 0.63 -11.05
N ILE A 65 8.08 -0.26 -10.42
CA ILE A 65 7.11 0.14 -9.41
C ILE A 65 7.89 0.59 -8.18
N GLU A 66 7.66 1.81 -7.72
CA GLU A 66 8.35 2.36 -6.56
C GLU A 66 7.49 2.18 -5.29
N VAL A 67 8.10 1.63 -4.24
CA VAL A 67 7.46 1.36 -2.95
C VAL A 67 8.29 2.01 -1.85
N ALA A 68 7.63 2.71 -0.92
CA ALA A 68 8.32 3.30 0.23
C ALA A 68 9.04 2.22 1.06
N GLN A 69 10.24 2.54 1.53
CA GLN A 69 11.09 1.60 2.28
C GLN A 69 10.37 0.99 3.49
N GLU A 70 9.71 1.80 4.27
CA GLU A 70 9.01 1.40 5.49
C GLU A 70 7.83 0.48 5.17
N LEU A 71 7.12 0.73 4.05
CA LEU A 71 6.04 -0.15 3.62
C LEU A 71 6.61 -1.50 3.16
N ALA A 72 7.66 -1.47 2.34
CA ALA A 72 8.32 -2.67 1.83
C ALA A 72 8.83 -3.57 2.97
N GLU A 73 9.41 -2.97 4.02
CA GLU A 73 9.80 -3.68 5.24
C GLU A 73 8.59 -4.29 5.97
N CYS A 74 7.50 -3.54 6.14
CA CYS A 74 6.29 -4.02 6.82
C CYS A 74 5.67 -5.26 6.15
N ILE A 75 5.65 -5.29 4.81
CA ILE A 75 5.05 -6.39 4.04
C ILE A 75 6.07 -7.42 3.54
N SER A 76 7.32 -7.33 3.98
CA SER A 76 8.42 -8.19 3.54
C SER A 76 8.54 -8.27 2.01
N LEU A 77 8.49 -7.12 1.34
CA LEU A 77 8.69 -6.99 -0.11
C LEU A 77 10.15 -6.60 -0.40
N PRO A 78 10.97 -7.49 -0.95
CA PRO A 78 12.37 -7.19 -1.25
C PRO A 78 12.52 -6.18 -2.39
N ASP A 79 13.55 -5.34 -2.31
CA ASP A 79 14.01 -4.55 -3.46
C ASP A 79 14.47 -5.44 -4.61
N GLY A 80 14.25 -4.98 -5.84
CA GLY A 80 14.57 -5.74 -7.06
C GLY A 80 13.65 -6.94 -7.31
N THR A 81 12.54 -7.07 -6.58
CA THR A 81 11.57 -8.14 -6.81
C THR A 81 11.02 -8.06 -8.24
N ILE A 82 11.16 -9.16 -8.99
CA ILE A 82 10.49 -9.34 -10.27
C ILE A 82 9.18 -10.10 -10.05
N ALA A 83 8.06 -9.48 -10.42
CA ALA A 83 6.74 -10.03 -10.17
C ALA A 83 5.78 -9.79 -11.34
N GLN A 84 4.78 -10.66 -11.44
CA GLN A 84 3.62 -10.41 -12.28
C GLN A 84 2.67 -9.45 -11.56
N LEU A 85 2.43 -8.31 -12.17
CA LEU A 85 1.41 -7.34 -11.79
C LEU A 85 0.06 -7.71 -12.42
N SER A 86 -0.99 -7.65 -11.59
CA SER A 86 -2.39 -7.63 -12.00
C SER A 86 -3.18 -6.59 -11.20
N VAL A 87 -4.23 -6.04 -11.79
CA VAL A 87 -5.20 -5.20 -11.08
C VAL A 87 -6.27 -6.09 -10.47
N ALA A 88 -6.58 -5.88 -9.19
CA ALA A 88 -7.65 -6.62 -8.54
C ALA A 88 -9.00 -6.24 -9.17
N HIS A 89 -9.81 -7.24 -9.50
CA HIS A 89 -11.06 -7.06 -10.26
C HIS A 89 -12.10 -6.19 -9.54
N SER A 90 -12.09 -6.20 -8.20
CA SER A 90 -12.88 -5.28 -7.39
C SER A 90 -12.25 -5.10 -6.02
N LEU A 91 -12.03 -3.84 -5.63
CA LEU A 91 -11.67 -3.47 -4.27
C LEU A 91 -12.96 -3.21 -3.51
N THR A 92 -13.33 -4.12 -2.60
CA THR A 92 -14.51 -3.91 -1.76
C THR A 92 -14.17 -2.90 -0.67
N ARG A 93 -15.02 -1.89 -0.50
CA ARG A 93 -14.90 -0.93 0.61
C ARG A 93 -15.11 -1.67 1.94
N ALA A 94 -14.27 -1.37 2.92
CA ALA A 94 -14.44 -1.88 4.27
C ALA A 94 -15.66 -1.20 4.95
N ASP A 95 -16.47 -1.99 5.65
CA ASP A 95 -17.45 -1.47 6.60
C ASP A 95 -16.75 -1.05 7.91
N SER A 96 -15.75 -1.82 8.32
CA SER A 96 -14.90 -1.53 9.47
C SER A 96 -13.53 -2.21 9.33
N VAL A 97 -12.51 -1.58 9.93
CA VAL A 97 -11.15 -2.12 10.06
C VAL A 97 -10.68 -1.85 11.47
N SER A 98 -10.12 -2.88 12.11
CA SER A 98 -9.46 -2.76 13.41
C SER A 98 -7.97 -2.89 13.23
N ILE A 99 -7.23 -1.93 13.78
CA ILE A 99 -5.77 -1.87 13.74
C ILE A 99 -5.24 -1.65 15.16
N GLU A 100 -4.00 -2.05 15.39
CA GLU A 100 -3.27 -1.75 16.62
C GLU A 100 -1.80 -1.42 16.28
N PRO A 101 -1.11 -0.62 17.11
CA PRO A 101 0.34 -0.46 17.01
C PRO A 101 1.05 -1.81 17.05
N PHE A 102 2.08 -1.96 16.23
CA PHE A 102 2.75 -3.24 16.04
C PHE A 102 3.69 -3.62 17.21
N SER A 103 4.25 -2.64 17.91
CA SER A 103 5.19 -2.84 19.01
C SER A 103 4.94 -1.88 20.18
N GLU A 104 5.62 -2.10 21.32
CA GLU A 104 5.57 -1.20 22.48
C GLU A 104 6.08 0.20 22.13
N ASP A 105 7.15 0.29 21.33
CA ASP A 105 7.67 1.57 20.83
C ASP A 105 6.63 2.30 19.97
N ASP A 106 5.91 1.56 19.12
CA ASP A 106 4.82 2.12 18.29
C ASP A 106 3.66 2.64 19.15
N TRP A 107 3.35 1.94 20.25
CA TRP A 107 2.34 2.35 21.23
C TRP A 107 2.70 3.67 21.91
N GLU A 108 3.93 3.81 22.38
CA GLU A 108 4.40 5.02 23.06
C GLU A 108 4.31 6.25 22.13
N ILE A 109 4.69 6.10 20.86
CA ILE A 109 4.59 7.19 19.88
C ILE A 109 3.12 7.57 19.62
N LEU A 110 2.24 6.57 19.51
CA LEU A 110 0.82 6.77 19.21
C LEU A 110 0.06 7.44 20.36
N GLU A 111 0.38 7.13 21.63
CA GLU A 111 -0.35 7.69 22.79
C GLU A 111 -0.44 9.22 22.76
N SER A 112 0.60 9.89 22.25
CA SER A 112 0.65 11.34 22.15
C SER A 112 0.18 11.90 20.80
N ARG A 113 -0.22 11.04 19.86
CA ARG A 113 -0.52 11.40 18.44
C ARG A 113 -1.75 10.69 17.87
N ALA A 114 -2.64 10.16 18.72
CA ALA A 114 -3.80 9.37 18.29
C ALA A 114 -4.69 10.11 17.29
N ASP A 115 -5.04 11.38 17.57
CA ASP A 115 -5.89 12.20 16.69
C ASP A 115 -5.28 12.36 15.29
N LEU A 116 -3.97 12.63 15.24
CA LEU A 116 -3.24 12.77 13.98
C LEU A 116 -3.20 11.45 13.21
N ALA A 117 -3.09 10.31 13.89
CA ALA A 117 -3.14 9.00 13.24
C ALA A 117 -4.49 8.73 12.57
N GLU A 118 -5.60 9.09 13.23
CA GLU A 118 -6.95 8.93 12.69
C GLU A 118 -7.16 9.79 11.43
N GLU A 119 -6.67 11.03 11.42
CA GLU A 119 -6.76 11.92 10.25
C GLU A 119 -5.88 11.46 9.09
N THR A 120 -4.74 10.84 9.39
CA THR A 120 -3.70 10.53 8.41
C THR A 120 -3.93 9.19 7.71
N ILE A 121 -4.55 8.21 8.38
CA ILE A 121 -4.63 6.83 7.87
C ILE A 121 -5.30 6.72 6.50
N LEU A 122 -6.44 7.41 6.30
CA LEU A 122 -7.20 7.40 5.06
C LEU A 122 -6.46 8.07 3.89
N GLN A 123 -5.44 8.89 4.19
CA GLN A 123 -4.66 9.61 3.18
C GLN A 123 -3.45 8.81 2.70
N GLN A 124 -2.97 7.86 3.50
CA GLN A 124 -1.71 7.15 3.22
C GLN A 124 -1.93 5.68 2.88
N VAL A 125 -3.06 5.08 3.26
CA VAL A 125 -3.34 3.66 3.10
C VAL A 125 -4.60 3.47 2.25
N GLY A 126 -4.50 2.72 1.16
CA GLY A 126 -5.64 2.45 0.26
C GLY A 126 -6.12 1.01 0.23
N ILE A 127 -5.37 0.08 0.83
CA ILE A 127 -5.75 -1.34 0.93
C ILE A 127 -5.23 -1.92 2.23
N VAL A 128 -6.05 -2.77 2.84
CA VAL A 128 -5.71 -3.52 4.05
C VAL A 128 -6.27 -4.93 3.99
N TYR A 129 -5.64 -5.85 4.71
CA TYR A 129 -6.12 -7.21 4.94
C TYR A 129 -5.67 -7.67 6.33
N GLU A 130 -6.39 -8.63 6.90
CA GLU A 130 -6.08 -9.17 8.24
C GLU A 130 -4.63 -9.68 8.31
N GLY A 131 -3.88 -9.24 9.33
CA GLY A 131 -2.46 -9.51 9.53
C GLY A 131 -1.50 -8.63 8.72
N MET A 132 -2.00 -7.74 7.85
CA MET A 132 -1.16 -6.78 7.15
C MET A 132 -0.51 -5.82 8.15
N LYS A 133 0.79 -5.59 7.98
CA LYS A 133 1.49 -4.49 8.65
C LYS A 133 1.65 -3.32 7.69
N PHE A 134 1.57 -2.11 8.20
CA PHE A 134 1.82 -0.91 7.41
C PHE A 134 2.38 0.22 8.28
N PRO A 135 3.24 1.08 7.72
CA PRO A 135 3.67 2.30 8.39
C PRO A 135 2.64 3.43 8.24
N LEU A 136 2.63 4.35 9.20
CA LEU A 136 1.93 5.61 9.11
C LEU A 136 2.90 6.74 9.45
N TRP A 137 3.08 7.68 8.54
CA TRP A 137 3.97 8.82 8.73
C TRP A 137 3.17 9.98 9.30
N LEU A 138 3.28 10.19 10.62
CA LEU A 138 2.45 11.16 11.35
C LEU A 138 3.00 12.60 11.22
N ASP A 139 4.27 12.82 11.55
CA ASP A 139 4.89 14.15 11.53
C ASP A 139 6.30 14.09 10.91
N GLY A 140 7.07 15.19 10.99
CA GLY A 140 8.39 15.30 10.35
C GLY A 140 9.34 14.11 10.59
N HIS A 141 9.25 13.44 11.73
CA HIS A 141 10.19 12.37 12.12
C HIS A 141 9.55 11.08 12.62
N ASN A 142 8.26 11.08 12.99
CA ASN A 142 7.61 9.91 13.59
C ASN A 142 6.91 9.04 12.55
N ILE A 143 7.28 7.76 12.56
CA ILE A 143 6.62 6.67 11.84
C ILE A 143 6.11 5.70 12.88
N VAL A 144 4.81 5.38 12.82
CA VAL A 144 4.20 4.35 13.66
C VAL A 144 3.81 3.18 12.76
N LYS A 145 4.23 1.97 13.14
CA LYS A 145 3.83 0.75 12.44
C LYS A 145 2.57 0.20 13.09
N PHE A 146 1.61 -0.16 12.26
CA PHE A 146 0.36 -0.80 12.66
C PHE A 146 0.29 -2.21 12.11
N VAL A 147 -0.53 -3.04 12.76
CA VAL A 147 -1.01 -4.32 12.24
C VAL A 147 -2.53 -4.31 12.17
N VAL A 148 -3.08 -4.85 11.09
CA VAL A 148 -4.52 -5.02 10.91
C VAL A 148 -4.97 -6.25 11.68
N VAL A 149 -5.75 -6.04 12.73
CA VAL A 149 -6.29 -7.10 13.60
C VAL A 149 -7.49 -7.77 12.95
N SER A 150 -8.37 -6.99 12.31
CA SER A 150 -9.53 -7.54 11.60
C SER A 150 -10.11 -6.55 10.58
N SER A 151 -10.92 -7.06 9.67
CA SER A 151 -11.67 -6.26 8.70
C SER A 151 -13.05 -6.87 8.45
N SER A 152 -14.03 -6.02 8.19
CA SER A 152 -15.34 -6.40 7.66
C SER A 152 -15.53 -5.77 6.29
N PRO A 153 -15.73 -6.55 5.21
CA PRO A 153 -15.71 -8.01 5.15
C PRO A 153 -14.31 -8.63 5.33
N LYS A 154 -14.22 -9.90 5.75
CA LYS A 154 -12.96 -10.64 5.95
C LYS A 154 -12.26 -11.01 4.64
N LYS A 155 -11.63 -10.02 4.01
CA LYS A 155 -10.83 -10.13 2.78
C LYS A 155 -9.97 -8.86 2.63
N SER A 156 -9.18 -8.78 1.55
CA SER A 156 -8.56 -7.50 1.19
C SER A 156 -9.64 -6.46 0.88
N VAL A 157 -9.58 -5.32 1.57
CA VAL A 157 -10.57 -4.25 1.48
C VAL A 157 -9.88 -2.90 1.30
N GLY A 158 -10.57 -1.99 0.62
CA GLY A 158 -10.16 -0.58 0.52
C GLY A 158 -10.71 0.21 1.70
N ILE A 159 -9.95 1.20 2.15
CA ILE A 159 -10.35 2.16 3.20
C ILE A 159 -10.39 3.57 2.63
#